data_AF-A0A2A7NFW1-F1
#
_entry.id   AF-A0A2A7NFW1-F1
#
_cell.length_a   1.000
_cell.length_b   1.000
_cell.length_c   1.000
_cell.angle_alpha   90.00
_cell.angle_beta   90.00
_cell.angle_gamma   90.00
#
_symmetry.space_group_name_H-M   'P 1'
#
loop_
_entity.id
_entity.type
_entity.pdbx_description
1 polymer ?
#
loop_
_entity_poly.entity_id
_entity_poly.type
_entity_poly.pdbx_seq_one_letter_code
_entity_poly.pdbx_strand_id
1 'polypeptide(L)' 'METFKRYLMFQAMMFVFGIVGPIFLIGYFAAQPDPSLKWMYWWGLIITFIDVMIALGLTASTEVRTPKTPFTNRDSG' A
#
# COMPACT_ATOMS: atom_id res chain seq x y z
N MET A 1 22.65 -0.31 9.28
CA MET A 1 21.29 -0.86 9.15
C MET A 1 20.30 0.21 8.69
N GLU A 2 20.56 0.91 7.57
CA GLU A 2 19.71 2.04 7.18
C GLU A 2 18.56 1.62 6.26
N THR A 3 18.82 0.70 5.33
CA THR A 3 17.81 0.12 4.44
C THR A 3 16.69 -0.59 5.20
N PHE A 4 17.03 -1.31 6.27
CA PHE A 4 16.05 -1.99 7.13
C PHE A 4 15.11 -0.99 7.84
N LYS A 5 15.65 0.11 8.39
CA LYS A 5 14.84 1.15 9.04
C LYS A 5 13.91 1.84 8.04
N ARG A 6 14.37 2.10 6.82
CA ARG A 6 13.56 2.68 5.75
C ARG A 6 12.40 1.75 5.36
N TYR A 7 12.67 0.46 5.15
CA TYR A 7 11.63 -0.54 4.87
C TYR A 7 10.59 -0.62 6.00
N LEU A 8 11.05 -0.70 7.25
CA LEU A 8 10.17 -0.74 8.42
C LEU A 8 9.27 0.50 8.49
N MET A 9 9.81 1.68 8.18
CA MET A 9 9.06 2.94 8.19
C MET A 9 7.98 2.98 7.10
N PHE A 10 8.30 2.59 5.87
CA PHE A 10 7.32 2.52 4.79
C PHE A 10 6.26 1.44 5.04
N GLN A 11 6.65 0.30 5.60
CA GLN A 11 5.72 -0.77 5.94
C GLN A 11 4.77 -0.37 7.06
N ALA A 12 5.26 0.31 8.11
CA ALA A 12 4.40 0.86 9.15
C ALA A 12 3.46 1.93 8.59
N MET A 13 3.95 2.80 7.71
CA MET A 13 3.13 3.82 7.04
C MET A 13 2.00 3.18 6.23
N MET A 14 2.30 2.16 5.41
CA MET A 14 1.30 1.40 4.65
C MET A 14 0.31 0.67 5.56
N PHE A 15 0.74 0.18 6.72
CA PHE A 15 -0.16 -0.46 7.68
C PHE A 15 -1.14 0.56 8.30
N VAL A 16 -0.66 1.77 8.61
CA VAL A 16 -1.51 2.86 9.12
C VAL A 16 -2.51 3.30 8.06
N PHE A 17 -2.11 3.47 6.81
CA PHE A 17 -3.04 3.82 5.73
C PHE A 17 -4.02 2.68 5.37
N GLY A 18 -3.55 1.43 5.35
CA GLY A 18 -4.39 0.27 5.05
C GLY A 18 -5.47 -0.01 6.13
N ILE A 19 -5.21 0.32 7.40
CA ILE A 19 -6.18 0.10 8.48
C ILE A 19 -7.19 1.25 8.66
N VAL A 20 -6.92 2.43 8.07
CA VAL A 20 -7.85 3.58 8.10
C VAL A 20 -9.19 3.20 7.48
N GLY A 21 -9.20 2.39 6.42
CA GLY A 21 -10.41 1.91 5.77
C GLY A 21 -11.35 1.10 6.67
N PRO A 22 -10.87 -0.03 7.23
CA PRO A 22 -11.62 -0.82 8.21
C PRO A 22 -12.10 0.01 9.41
N ILE A 23 -11.27 0.91 9.95
CA ILE A 23 -11.64 1.75 11.10
C ILE A 23 -12.77 2.74 10.76
N PHE A 24 -12.74 3.37 9.59
CA PHE A 24 -13.81 4.26 9.14
C PHE A 24 -15.14 3.52 8.92
N LEU A 25 -15.08 2.33 8.32
CA LEU A 25 -16.24 1.45 8.13
C LEU A 25 -16.81 1.00 9.47
N ILE A 26 -15.97 0.52 10.39
CA ILE A 26 -16.38 0.14 11.76
C ILE A 26 -16.98 1.33 12.49
N GLY A 27 -16.37 2.52 12.40
CA GLY A 27 -16.88 3.74 13.02
C GLY A 27 -18.25 4.17 12.48
N TYR A 28 -18.46 4.04 11.16
CA TYR A 28 -19.77 4.31 10.55
C TYR A 28 -20.84 3.32 11.00
N PHE A 29 -20.52 2.02 11.11
CA PHE A 29 -21.48 1.02 11.59
C PHE A 29 -21.70 1.07 13.11
N ALA A 30 -20.71 1.51 13.89
CA ALA A 30 -20.80 1.67 15.34
C ALA A 30 -21.56 2.95 15.74
N ALA A 31 -21.46 4.02 14.94
CA ALA A 31 -22.30 5.19 15.08
C ALA A 31 -23.70 4.88 14.51
N GLN A 32 -24.66 4.62 15.40
CA GLN A 32 -26.11 4.61 15.11
C GLN A 32 -26.51 5.77 14.18
N PRO A 33 -27.59 5.64 13.36
CA PRO A 33 -27.73 6.26 12.05
C PRO A 33 -27.90 7.77 12.13
N ASP A 34 -26.79 8.47 12.33
CA ASP A 34 -26.73 9.91 12.29
C ASP A 34 -26.46 10.32 10.83
N PRO A 35 -27.39 11.02 10.16
CA PRO A 35 -27.27 11.37 8.74
C PRO A 35 -25.99 12.13 8.40
N SER A 36 -25.41 12.80 9.40
CA SER A 36 -24.15 13.56 9.34
C SER A 36 -22.93 12.68 9.00
N LEU A 37 -22.97 11.39 9.36
CA LEU A 37 -21.87 10.44 9.18
C LEU A 37 -21.81 9.80 7.78
N LYS A 38 -22.81 10.02 6.91
CA LYS A 38 -22.81 9.51 5.52
C LYS A 38 -21.60 9.99 4.72
N TRP A 39 -21.10 11.19 5.02
CA TRP A 39 -19.91 11.75 4.38
C TRP A 39 -18.65 10.94 4.75
N MET A 40 -18.55 10.54 6.02
CA MET A 40 -17.46 9.69 6.53
C MET A 40 -17.46 8.30 5.88
N TYR A 41 -18.64 7.71 5.68
CA TYR A 41 -18.78 6.43 4.96
C TYR A 41 -18.28 6.50 3.53
N TRP A 42 -18.76 7.48 2.75
CA TRP A 42 -18.38 7.61 1.34
C TRP A 42 -16.89 7.91 1.16
N TRP A 43 -16.33 8.81 1.97
CA TRP A 43 -14.89 9.10 1.93
C TRP A 43 -14.05 7.93 2.41
N GLY A 44 -14.46 7.26 3.50
CA GLY A 44 -13.79 6.06 4.00
C GLY A 44 -13.72 4.97 2.93
N LEU A 45 -14.83 4.71 2.23
CA LEU A 45 -14.89 3.72 1.17
C LEU A 45 -14.00 4.08 -0.03
N ILE A 46 -14.02 5.35 -0.48
CA ILE A 46 -13.18 5.83 -1.60
C ILE A 46 -11.69 5.73 -1.26
N ILE A 47 -11.28 6.20 -0.08
CA ILE A 47 -9.87 6.16 0.35
C ILE A 47 -9.38 4.71 0.43
N THR A 48 -10.18 3.82 1.02
CA THR A 48 -9.87 2.38 1.09
C THR A 48 -9.71 1.76 -0.29
N PHE A 49 -10.63 2.08 -1.20
CA PHE A 49 -10.61 1.55 -2.55
C PHE A 49 -9.35 1.99 -3.31
N ILE A 50 -8.98 3.27 -3.19
CA ILE A 50 -7.75 3.80 -3.80
C ILE A 50 -6.51 3.15 -3.18
N ASP A 51 -6.46 2.97 -1.86
CA ASP A 51 -5.33 2.34 -1.15
C ASP A 51 -5.11 0.90 -1.65
N VAL A 52 -6.18 0.10 -1.73
CA VAL A 52 -6.13 -1.28 -2.26
C VAL A 52 -5.73 -1.29 -3.74
N MET A 53 -6.24 -0.36 -4.57
CA MET A 53 -5.85 -0.26 -5.97
C MET A 53 -4.36 0.08 -6.12
N ILE A 54 -3.83 0.99 -5.30
CA ILE A 54 -2.40 1.32 -5.31
C ILE A 54 -1.58 0.09 -4.88
N ALA A 55 -1.99 -0.63 -3.84
CA ALA A 55 -1.31 -1.84 -3.39
C ALA A 55 -1.27 -2.92 -4.49
N LEU A 56 -2.38 -3.15 -5.18
CA LEU A 56 -2.45 -4.06 -6.33
C LEU A 56 -1.58 -3.57 -7.50
N GLY A 57 -1.61 -2.27 -7.80
CA GLY A 57 -0.79 -1.67 -8.86
C GLY A 57 0.71 -1.79 -8.59
N LEU A 58 1.15 -1.52 -7.35
CA LEU A 58 2.54 -1.69 -6.91
C LEU A 58 2.97 -3.16 -6.93
N THR A 59 2.09 -4.06 -6.50
CA THR A 59 2.36 -5.51 -6.53
C THR A 59 2.52 -6.00 -7.98
N ALA A 60 1.64 -5.55 -8.88
CA ALA A 60 1.70 -5.91 -10.30
C ALA A 60 2.91 -5.31 -11.02
N SER A 61 3.37 -4.13 -10.61
CA SER A 61 4.55 -3.46 -11.20
C SER A 61 5.89 -3.86 -10.58
N THR A 62 5.87 -4.70 -9.54
CA THR A 62 7.09 -5.33 -9.01
C THR A 62 7.50 -6.50 -9.91
N GLU A 63 7.89 -6.22 -11.16
CA GLU A 63 8.68 -7.17 -11.95
C GLU A 63 10.09 -7.24 -11.36
N VAL A 64 10.50 -8.46 -11.00
CA VAL A 64 11.85 -8.77 -10.53
C VAL A 64 12.85 -8.25 -11.55
N ARG A 65 13.64 -7.24 -11.19
CA ARG A 65 14.80 -6.84 -11.99
C ARG A 65 15.78 -8.00 -12.01
N THR A 66 15.74 -8.82 -13.06
CA THR A 66 16.79 -9.78 -13.35
C THR A 66 18.11 -9.01 -13.44
N PRO A 67 19.10 -9.29 -12.58
CA PRO A 67 20.41 -8.67 -12.72
C PRO A 67 20.94 -9.08 -14.10
N LYS A 68 21.18 -8.10 -14.98
CA LYS A 68 21.97 -8.37 -16.18
C LYS A 68 23.38 -8.64 -15.71
N THR A 69 23.75 -9.92 -15.57
CA THR A 69 25.14 -10.32 -15.45
C THR A 69 25.89 -9.73 -16.64
N PRO A 70 26.95 -8.93 -16.44
CA PRO A 70 27.82 -8.58 -17.54
C PRO A 70 28.49 -9.89 -17.96
N PHE A 71 28.20 -10.34 -19.18
CA PHE A 71 29.02 -11.37 -19.80
C PHE A 71 30.39 -10.71 -20.04
N THR A 72 31.31 -10.89 -19.08
CA THR A 72 32.69 -10.48 -19.24
C THR A 72 33.25 -11.31 -20.40
N ASN A 73 33.36 -10.70 -21.57
CA ASN A 73 34.08 -11.28 -22.68
C ASN A 73 35.56 -11.25 -22.28
N ARG A 74 36.10 -12.39 -21.84
CA ARG A 74 37.45 -12.48 -21.29
C ARG A 74 38.21 -13.67 -21.85
N ASP A 75 37.99 -14.04 -23.11
CA ASP A 75 38.58 -15.26 -23.66
C ASP A 75 38.18 -15.50 -25.13
N SER A 76 38.79 -14.74 -26.04
CA SER A 76 39.12 -15.13 -27.43
C SER A 76 40.14 -14.08 -27.90
N GLY A 77 41.44 -14.31 -27.85
CA GLY A 77 42.15 -15.35 -28.61
C GLY A 77 42.81 -14.66 -29.79
#